data_AF-A0A8T2Q6U6-F1
#
_entry.id   AF-A0A8T2Q6U6-F1
#
_cell.length_a   1.000
_cell.length_b   1.000
_cell.length_c   1.000
_cell.angle_alpha   90.00
_cell.angle_beta   90.00
_cell.angle_gamma   90.00
#
_symmetry.space_group_name_H-M   'P 1'
#
loop_
_entity.id
_entity.type
_entity.pdbx_description
1 polymer ?
#
loop_
_entity_poly.entity_id
_entity_poly.type
_entity_poly.pdbx_seq_one_letter_code
_entity_poly.pdbx_strand_id
1 'polypeptide(L)'
;MVNGLLDGETPTVGQPSSDFLGDLFSGSQSIPVTKAEIPQFPTVDVFTSKALKVTFSFTKPPGKPQSTQIDAVYVNLSPNPYANFIFQAAVPKFIQLQLEPASSSVLPPQGEGVITQKIIVHNNMHGQKNLAMKIRIAYKVNNQDALEQGQINNFPAGL
;
A
#
# COMPACT_ATOMS: atom_id res chain seq x y z
N MET A 1 -43.48 12.48 -71.94
CA MET A 1 -43.39 13.58 -70.96
C MET A 1 -44.81 13.87 -70.52
N VAL A 2 -45.11 13.55 -69.26
CA VAL A 2 -46.48 13.34 -68.74
C VAL A 2 -46.98 14.57 -67.98
N ASN A 3 -48.27 14.88 -68.17
CA ASN A 3 -49.03 15.99 -67.58
C ASN A 3 -49.64 15.62 -66.21
N GLY A 4 -49.71 16.60 -65.29
CA GLY A 4 -50.96 17.10 -64.65
C GLY A 4 -51.68 16.35 -63.50
N LEU A 5 -52.08 17.16 -62.50
CA LEU A 5 -53.22 17.08 -61.53
C LEU A 5 -53.14 16.23 -60.23
N LEU A 6 -53.28 16.94 -59.08
CA LEU A 6 -54.35 16.91 -58.02
C LEU A 6 -55.07 15.56 -57.78
N ASP A 7 -55.40 15.02 -56.59
CA ASP A 7 -55.79 15.51 -55.24
C ASP A 7 -55.62 14.34 -54.22
N GLY A 8 -55.72 14.61 -52.90
CA GLY A 8 -56.35 13.62 -51.99
C GLY A 8 -55.77 13.41 -50.57
N GLU A 9 -56.55 13.87 -49.58
CA GLU A 9 -56.82 13.25 -48.25
C GLU A 9 -55.88 13.47 -47.03
N THR A 10 -56.41 14.25 -46.06
CA THR A 10 -56.31 14.06 -44.59
C THR A 10 -57.43 13.09 -44.12
N PRO A 11 -57.53 12.53 -42.88
CA PRO A 11 -56.87 12.83 -41.59
C PRO A 11 -56.38 11.55 -40.84
N THR A 12 -55.72 11.61 -39.67
CA THR A 12 -56.38 11.43 -38.35
C THR A 12 -55.31 11.49 -37.25
N VAL A 13 -55.64 12.26 -36.21
CA VAL A 13 -54.90 12.48 -34.96
C VAL A 13 -54.95 11.23 -34.07
N GLY A 14 -53.78 10.84 -33.53
CA GLY A 14 -53.62 9.96 -32.38
C GLY A 14 -52.61 10.55 -31.40
N GLN A 15 -53.11 11.09 -30.28
CA GLN A 15 -52.40 11.63 -29.10
C GLN A 15 -51.71 10.51 -28.28
N PRO A 16 -50.95 10.79 -27.18
CA PRO A 16 -50.45 12.07 -26.67
C PRO A 16 -48.97 12.06 -26.20
N SER A 17 -48.54 13.25 -25.76
CA SER A 17 -47.60 13.52 -24.66
C SER A 17 -46.12 13.20 -24.85
N SER A 18 -45.36 14.22 -25.26
CA SER A 18 -44.03 14.48 -24.72
C SER A 18 -43.62 15.86 -25.19
N ASP A 19 -43.60 16.85 -24.30
CA ASP A 19 -42.75 18.05 -24.41
C ASP A 19 -42.72 18.75 -23.04
N PHE A 20 -42.30 17.99 -22.01
CA PHE A 20 -41.80 18.60 -20.78
C PHE A 20 -40.42 19.14 -21.14
N LEU A 21 -40.39 20.46 -21.30
CA LEU A 21 -39.23 21.27 -21.66
C LEU A 21 -37.97 20.72 -20.99
N GLY A 22 -37.03 20.34 -21.86
CA GLY A 22 -35.72 19.81 -21.53
C GLY A 22 -35.04 20.67 -20.48
N ASP A 23 -34.96 20.07 -19.29
CA ASP A 23 -34.01 20.37 -18.24
C ASP A 23 -32.59 20.29 -18.82
N LEU A 24 -32.19 21.42 -19.42
CA LEU A 24 -30.89 21.69 -20.01
C LEU A 24 -29.88 22.13 -18.94
N PHE A 25 -30.15 21.90 -17.66
CA PHE A 25 -29.10 21.99 -16.64
C PHE A 25 -28.33 20.67 -16.58
N SER A 26 -27.47 20.57 -17.61
CA SER A 26 -26.26 19.76 -17.72
C SER A 26 -25.85 19.11 -16.40
N GLY A 27 -26.20 17.85 -16.27
CA GLY A 27 -25.65 16.95 -15.28
C GLY A 27 -24.13 17.03 -15.33
N SER A 28 -23.54 17.39 -14.20
CA SER A 28 -22.14 17.12 -13.91
C SER A 28 -21.97 15.60 -13.91
N GLN A 29 -21.74 15.02 -15.08
CA GLN A 29 -21.24 13.67 -15.20
C GLN A 29 -19.81 13.70 -14.68
N SER A 30 -19.65 13.54 -13.37
CA SER A 30 -18.38 13.06 -12.81
C SER A 30 -18.16 11.68 -13.42
N ILE A 31 -17.35 11.65 -14.49
CA ILE A 31 -16.75 10.44 -15.02
C ILE A 31 -16.19 9.70 -13.79
N PRO A 32 -16.59 8.47 -13.49
CA PRO A 32 -15.93 7.70 -12.46
C PRO A 32 -14.54 7.42 -13.02
N VAL A 33 -13.58 8.28 -12.67
CA VAL A 33 -12.16 7.96 -12.79
C VAL A 33 -12.03 6.73 -11.92
N THR A 34 -11.95 5.56 -12.54
CA THR A 34 -11.64 4.31 -11.88
C THR A 34 -10.22 4.49 -11.40
N LYS A 35 -10.08 5.08 -10.20
CA LYS A 35 -8.82 5.12 -9.47
C LYS A 35 -8.45 3.66 -9.36
N ALA A 36 -7.44 3.24 -10.11
CA ALA A 36 -6.87 1.91 -9.99
C ALA A 36 -6.65 1.68 -8.50
N GLU A 37 -7.45 0.81 -7.91
CA GLU A 37 -7.47 0.57 -6.48
C GLU A 37 -6.14 -0.14 -6.18
N ILE A 38 -5.14 0.64 -5.78
CA ILE A 38 -3.84 0.08 -5.40
C ILE A 38 -4.15 -0.88 -4.26
N PRO A 39 -3.77 -2.17 -4.35
CA PRO A 39 -4.03 -3.12 -3.29
C PRO A 39 -3.53 -2.56 -1.95
N GLN A 40 -4.46 -2.32 -1.02
CA GLN A 40 -4.14 -1.76 0.28
C GLN A 40 -3.81 -2.92 1.22
N PHE A 41 -2.55 -3.00 1.64
CA PHE A 41 -2.10 -4.01 2.59
C PHE A 41 -2.24 -3.49 4.02
N PRO A 42 -2.62 -4.34 4.98
CA PRO A 42 -2.66 -3.94 6.38
C PRO A 42 -1.25 -3.64 6.88
N THR A 43 -1.17 -2.72 7.84
CA THR A 43 0.04 -2.54 8.64
C THR A 43 0.15 -3.70 9.63
N VAL A 44 1.34 -4.28 9.79
CA VAL A 44 1.56 -5.48 10.60
C VAL A 44 2.65 -5.24 11.63
N ASP A 45 2.37 -5.56 12.89
CA ASP A 45 3.40 -5.69 13.93
C ASP A 45 4.15 -7.00 13.70
N VAL A 46 5.29 -6.90 13.03
CA VAL A 46 6.07 -8.07 12.58
C VAL A 46 7.00 -8.61 13.66
N PHE A 47 7.29 -7.80 14.67
CA PHE A 47 8.06 -8.22 15.83
C PHE A 47 7.69 -7.37 17.03
N THR A 48 7.34 -8.01 18.14
CA THR A 48 7.05 -7.34 19.40
C THR A 48 7.69 -8.13 20.55
N SER A 49 8.57 -7.49 21.28
CA SER A 49 9.16 -7.99 22.52
C SER A 49 8.76 -7.09 23.70
N LYS A 50 9.31 -7.36 24.88
CA LYS A 50 9.16 -6.44 26.04
C LYS A 50 9.93 -5.12 25.84
N ALA A 51 10.89 -5.09 24.91
CA ALA A 51 11.86 -4.02 24.77
C ALA A 51 11.67 -3.21 23.48
N LEU A 52 11.14 -3.84 22.42
CA LEU A 52 11.07 -3.26 21.09
C LEU A 52 9.80 -3.73 20.36
N LYS A 53 9.17 -2.80 19.63
CA LYS A 53 8.14 -3.11 18.65
C LYS A 53 8.61 -2.68 17.25
N VAL A 54 8.34 -3.52 16.27
CA VAL A 54 8.62 -3.28 14.86
C VAL A 54 7.34 -3.46 14.06
N THR A 55 6.99 -2.43 13.32
CA THR A 55 5.76 -2.35 12.54
C THR A 55 6.11 -2.11 11.07
N PHE A 56 5.51 -2.89 10.17
CA PHE A 56 5.70 -2.76 8.71
C PHE A 56 4.41 -2.32 8.04
N SER A 57 4.51 -1.35 7.14
CA SER A 57 3.48 -1.04 6.14
C SER A 57 4.00 -1.37 4.74
N PHE A 58 3.11 -1.69 3.81
CA PHE A 58 3.48 -2.25 2.51
C PHE A 58 2.84 -1.47 1.36
N THR A 59 3.64 -1.16 0.35
CA THR A 59 3.21 -0.50 -0.87
C THR A 59 3.74 -1.24 -2.09
N LYS A 60 2.86 -1.56 -3.05
CA LYS A 60 3.24 -2.07 -4.37
C LYS A 60 3.47 -0.91 -5.34
N PRO A 61 4.68 -0.73 -5.89
CA PRO A 61 4.91 0.28 -6.92
C PRO A 61 4.07 -0.04 -8.17
N PRO A 62 3.46 0.97 -8.83
CA PRO A 62 2.70 0.78 -10.05
C PRO A 62 3.50 0.04 -11.13
N GLY A 63 2.87 -0.95 -11.77
CA GLY A 63 3.49 -1.73 -12.84
C GLY A 63 4.60 -2.71 -12.41
N LYS A 64 4.90 -2.84 -11.10
CA LYS A 64 5.93 -3.75 -10.58
C LYS A 64 5.34 -4.72 -9.52
N PRO A 65 4.50 -5.68 -9.91
CA PRO A 65 3.82 -6.58 -8.96
C PRO A 65 4.77 -7.46 -8.15
N GLN A 66 5.97 -7.73 -8.65
CA GLN A 66 7.03 -8.48 -7.94
C GLN A 66 7.83 -7.64 -6.93
N SER A 67 7.71 -6.30 -6.96
CA SER A 67 8.42 -5.42 -6.04
C SER A 67 7.49 -4.92 -4.95
N THR A 68 7.97 -4.85 -3.72
CA THR A 68 7.23 -4.34 -2.57
C THR A 68 8.14 -3.37 -1.82
N GLN A 69 7.66 -2.15 -1.63
CA GLN A 69 8.23 -1.23 -0.64
C GLN A 69 7.62 -1.55 0.71
N ILE A 70 8.47 -1.65 1.73
CA ILE A 70 8.09 -1.83 3.11
C ILE A 70 8.64 -0.64 3.87
N ASP A 71 7.77 0.09 4.56
CA ASP A 71 8.17 1.14 5.49
C ASP A 71 8.15 0.54 6.91
N ALA A 72 9.34 0.43 7.50
CA ALA A 72 9.54 -0.11 8.83
C ALA A 72 9.56 1.02 9.87
N VAL A 73 8.85 0.81 10.97
CA VAL A 73 8.83 1.70 12.13
C VAL A 73 9.28 0.92 13.36
N TYR A 74 10.26 1.45 14.08
CA TYR A 74 10.80 0.87 15.30
C TYR A 74 10.45 1.73 16.49
N VAL A 75 9.94 1.12 17.56
CA VAL A 75 9.51 1.77 18.80
C VAL A 75 10.17 1.08 19.98
N ASN A 76 10.88 1.83 20.81
CA ASN A 76 11.44 1.34 22.07
C ASN A 76 10.35 1.37 23.15
N LEU A 77 10.11 0.22 23.78
CA LEU A 77 9.13 0.06 24.85
C LEU A 77 9.76 0.12 26.25
N SER A 78 11.09 0.18 26.33
CA SER A 78 11.85 0.22 27.56
C SER A 78 12.05 1.65 28.07
N PRO A 79 12.42 1.83 29.36
CA PRO A 79 12.64 3.16 29.93
C PRO A 79 13.97 3.81 29.53
N ASN A 80 14.89 3.08 28.89
CA ASN A 80 16.23 3.58 28.56
C ASN A 80 16.37 3.80 27.05
N PRO A 81 17.04 4.87 26.60
CA PRO A 81 17.28 5.09 25.18
C PRO A 81 18.21 4.01 24.62
N TYR A 82 18.03 3.70 23.34
CA TYR A 82 18.93 2.83 22.60
C TYR A 82 19.84 3.66 21.70
N ALA A 83 21.13 3.33 21.70
CA ALA A 83 22.12 3.92 20.81
C ALA A 83 22.66 2.88 19.82
N ASN A 84 23.32 3.35 18.76
CA ASN A 84 23.92 2.49 17.72
C ASN A 84 22.93 1.46 17.16
N PHE A 85 21.69 1.89 16.94
CA PHE A 85 20.64 1.04 16.40
C PHE A 85 20.98 0.57 14.99
N ILE A 86 20.99 -0.74 14.78
CA ILE A 86 21.26 -1.38 13.49
C ILE A 86 20.20 -2.46 13.27
N PHE A 87 19.45 -2.31 12.17
CA PHE A 87 18.56 -3.34 11.66
C PHE A 87 19.25 -4.11 10.52
N GLN A 88 19.16 -5.43 10.59
CA GLN A 88 19.62 -6.34 9.54
C GLN A 88 18.50 -7.32 9.23
N ALA A 89 18.40 -7.70 7.97
CA ALA A 89 17.46 -8.72 7.52
C ALA A 89 18.12 -9.70 6.55
N ALA A 90 17.66 -10.94 6.59
CA ALA A 90 18.00 -11.99 5.64
C ALA A 90 16.72 -12.56 5.05
N VAL A 91 16.74 -12.77 3.74
CA VAL A 91 15.59 -13.27 2.98
C VAL A 91 15.97 -14.57 2.23
N PRO A 92 14.99 -15.41 1.85
CA PRO A 92 15.23 -16.54 0.97
C PRO A 92 15.85 -16.14 -0.38
N LYS A 93 16.55 -17.07 -1.04
CA LYS A 93 17.26 -16.81 -2.31
C LYS A 93 16.40 -16.28 -3.45
N PHE A 94 15.10 -16.56 -3.44
CA PHE A 94 14.16 -16.08 -4.47
C PHE A 94 13.69 -14.64 -4.22
N ILE A 95 14.08 -14.03 -3.10
CA ILE A 95 13.82 -12.64 -2.76
C ILE A 95 15.14 -11.88 -2.81
N GLN A 96 15.13 -10.71 -3.45
CA GLN A 96 16.19 -9.72 -3.31
C GLN A 96 15.77 -8.69 -2.27
N LEU A 97 16.71 -8.25 -1.43
CA LEU A 97 16.47 -7.30 -0.34
C LEU A 97 17.41 -6.11 -0.49
N GLN A 98 16.86 -4.91 -0.42
CA GLN A 98 17.59 -3.66 -0.31
C GLN A 98 17.11 -2.89 0.93
N LEU A 99 18.05 -2.47 1.77
CA LEU A 99 17.80 -1.64 2.94
C LEU A 99 18.27 -0.22 2.63
N GLU A 100 17.38 0.77 2.75
CA GLU A 100 17.80 2.17 2.79
C GLU A 100 18.36 2.51 4.18
N PRO A 101 19.13 3.61 4.34
CA PRO A 101 19.57 4.05 5.66
C PRO A 101 18.40 4.29 6.62
N ALA A 102 18.59 3.94 7.89
CA ALA A 102 17.65 4.29 8.94
C ALA A 102 17.64 5.81 9.18
N SER A 103 16.50 6.36 9.59
CA SER A 103 16.35 7.80 9.85
C SER A 103 17.20 8.31 11.02
N SER A 104 17.57 7.43 11.95
CA SER A 104 18.41 7.72 13.11
C SER A 104 19.08 6.42 13.60
N SER A 105 20.17 6.56 14.34
CA SER A 105 20.83 5.47 15.08
C SER A 105 20.50 5.49 16.58
N VAL A 106 19.65 6.41 17.03
CA VAL A 106 19.21 6.57 18.42
C VAL A 106 17.70 6.41 18.47
N LEU A 107 17.23 5.53 19.35
CA LEU A 107 15.81 5.29 19.58
C LEU A 107 15.43 5.76 21.00
N PRO A 108 14.63 6.84 21.13
CA PRO A 108 14.21 7.39 22.41
C PRO A 108 13.47 6.36 23.29
N PRO A 109 13.46 6.52 24.62
CA PRO A 109 12.77 5.59 25.51
C PRO A 109 11.25 5.71 25.41
N GLN A 110 10.54 4.70 25.93
CA GLN A 110 9.09 4.73 26.21
C GLN A 110 8.19 5.20 25.05
N GLY A 111 8.59 4.94 23.81
CA GLY A 111 7.85 5.36 22.63
C GLY A 111 7.79 6.87 22.39
N GLU A 112 8.68 7.66 23.01
CA GLU A 112 8.78 9.12 22.80
C GLU A 112 9.25 9.51 21.40
N GLY A 113 9.70 8.53 20.60
CA GLY A 113 10.05 8.71 19.21
C GLY A 113 10.20 7.37 18.48
N VAL A 114 10.49 7.46 17.19
CA VAL A 114 10.60 6.31 16.30
C VAL A 114 11.81 6.41 15.40
N ILE A 115 12.35 5.27 15.01
CA ILE A 115 13.20 5.15 13.83
C ILE A 115 12.32 4.66 12.67
N THR A 116 12.55 5.20 11.48
CA THR A 116 11.94 4.73 10.25
C THR A 116 13.01 4.23 9.29
N GLN A 117 12.69 3.22 8.51
CA GLN A 117 13.60 2.68 7.50
C GLN A 117 12.81 2.11 6.33
N LYS A 118 13.19 2.48 5.11
CA LYS A 118 12.61 1.87 3.91
C LYS A 118 13.34 0.60 3.55
N ILE A 119 12.57 -0.42 3.21
CA ILE A 119 13.06 -1.72 2.78
C ILE A 119 12.38 -2.02 1.44
N ILE A 120 13.16 -2.41 0.44
CA ILE A 120 12.65 -2.82 -0.86
C ILE A 120 12.91 -4.31 -1.00
N VAL A 121 11.85 -5.06 -1.27
CA VAL A 121 11.95 -6.48 -1.59
C VAL A 121 11.47 -6.76 -3.00
N HIS A 122 12.14 -7.67 -3.68
CA HIS A 122 11.77 -8.12 -5.02
C HIS A 122 11.62 -9.64 -5.01
N ASN A 123 10.40 -10.13 -5.26
CA ASN A 123 10.05 -11.55 -5.23
C ASN A 123 10.04 -12.15 -6.64
N ASN A 124 11.12 -12.86 -7.00
CA ASN A 124 11.25 -13.54 -8.30
C ASN A 124 10.28 -14.73 -8.46
N MET A 125 9.62 -15.16 -7.39
CA MET A 125 8.59 -16.20 -7.39
C MET A 125 7.24 -15.65 -6.89
N HIS A 126 6.93 -14.39 -7.24
CA HIS A 126 5.66 -13.74 -6.91
C HIS A 126 4.46 -14.60 -7.36
N GLY A 127 3.46 -14.74 -6.49
CA GLY A 127 2.29 -15.60 -6.70
C GLY A 127 2.53 -17.10 -6.49
N GLN A 128 3.77 -17.56 -6.33
CA GLN A 128 4.12 -18.98 -6.11
C GLN A 128 4.69 -19.25 -4.72
N LYS A 129 5.54 -18.34 -4.22
CA LYS A 129 6.15 -18.44 -2.88
C LYS A 129 5.95 -17.14 -2.11
N ASN A 130 5.53 -17.31 -0.87
CA ASN A 130 5.32 -16.20 0.05
C ASN A 130 6.65 -15.60 0.50
N LEU A 131 6.62 -14.29 0.81
CA LEU A 131 7.72 -13.60 1.45
C LEU A 131 7.96 -14.17 2.86
N ALA A 132 9.22 -14.32 3.22
CA ALA A 132 9.66 -14.61 4.58
C ALA A 132 10.94 -13.82 4.85
N MET A 133 11.17 -13.46 6.11
CA MET A 133 12.31 -12.64 6.50
C MET A 133 12.81 -13.06 7.87
N LYS A 134 14.12 -13.17 8.04
CA LYS A 134 14.76 -13.24 9.35
C LYS A 134 15.31 -11.86 9.68
N ILE A 135 15.08 -11.38 10.88
CA ILE A 135 15.55 -10.08 11.34
C ILE A 135 16.56 -10.23 12.47
N ARG A 136 17.48 -9.28 12.53
CA ARG A 136 18.45 -9.11 13.60
C ARG A 136 18.58 -7.62 13.89
N ILE A 137 18.38 -7.24 15.14
CA ILE A 137 18.38 -5.87 15.61
C ILE A 137 19.44 -5.78 16.70
N ALA A 138 20.45 -4.94 16.49
CA ALA A 138 21.51 -4.69 17.45
C ALA A 138 21.44 -3.24 17.93
N TYR A 139 21.65 -3.03 19.22
CA TYR A 139 21.67 -1.70 19.81
C TYR A 139 22.44 -1.72 21.13
N LYS A 140 22.75 -0.54 21.67
CA LYS A 140 23.32 -0.36 23.00
C LYS A 140 22.31 0.25 23.95
N VAL A 141 22.21 -0.31 25.15
CA VAL A 141 21.42 0.24 26.26
C VAL A 141 22.31 0.32 27.49
N ASN A 142 22.40 1.49 28.13
CA ASN A 142 23.29 1.72 29.28
C ASN A 142 24.74 1.26 29.03
N ASN A 143 25.27 1.56 27.83
CA ASN A 143 26.59 1.14 27.34
C ASN A 143 26.83 -0.38 27.21
N GLN A 144 25.79 -1.21 27.33
CA GLN A 144 25.85 -2.64 27.08
C GLN A 144 25.25 -2.99 25.72
N ASP A 145 25.87 -3.92 25.00
CA ASP A 145 25.35 -4.42 23.73
C ASP A 145 24.14 -5.34 23.96
N ALA A 146 23.09 -5.14 23.17
CA ALA A 146 21.88 -5.93 23.17
C ALA A 146 21.55 -6.40 21.75
N LEU A 147 20.90 -7.56 21.66
CA LEU A 147 20.54 -8.19 20.39
C LEU A 147 19.15 -8.81 20.45
N GLU A 148 18.32 -8.47 19.48
CA GLU A 148 17.01 -9.07 19.25
C GLU A 148 16.97 -9.74 17.88
N GLN A 149 16.42 -10.94 17.80
CA GLN A 149 16.34 -11.73 16.57
C GLN A 149 14.97 -12.38 16.46
N GLY A 150 14.49 -12.51 15.23
CA GLY A 150 13.18 -13.09 14.97
C GLY A 150 13.02 -13.55 13.53
N GLN A 151 11.97 -14.34 13.30
CA GLN A 151 11.54 -14.73 11.97
C GLN A 151 10.13 -14.21 11.72
N ILE A 152 9.96 -13.52 10.59
CA ILE A 152 8.70 -12.97 10.11
C ILE A 152 8.21 -13.88 8.99
N ASN A 153 7.08 -14.54 9.22
CA ASN A 153 6.41 -15.42 8.25
C ASN A 153 4.96 -14.99 7.99
N ASN A 154 4.45 -14.01 8.72
CA ASN A 154 3.06 -13.53 8.68
C ASN A 154 2.88 -12.32 7.75
N PHE A 155 3.62 -12.27 6.64
CA PHE A 155 3.44 -11.25 5.62
C PHE A 155 2.04 -11.36 4.98
N PRO A 156 1.37 -10.23 4.68
CA PRO A 156 0.13 -10.24 3.91
C PRO A 156 0.25 -11.04 2.61
N ALA A 157 -0.82 -11.74 2.23
CA ALA A 157 -0.88 -12.46 0.97
C ALA A 157 -0.80 -11.50 -0.22
N GLY A 158 -0.14 -11.93 -1.31
CA GLY A 158 -0.02 -11.14 -2.55
C GLY A 158 1.19 -10.17 -2.60
N LEU A 159 2.00 -10.11 -1.54
CA LEU A 159 3.26 -9.36 -1.50
C LEU A 159 4.40 -9.99 -2.30
#